data_AF-A0A7Y9S0J5-F1
#
_entry.id   AF-A0A7Y9S0J5-F1
#
_cell.length_a   1.000
_cell.length_b   1.000
_cell.length_c   1.000
_cell.angle_alpha   90.00
_cell.angle_beta   90.00
_cell.angle_gamma   90.00
#
_symmetry.space_group_name_H-M   'P 1'
#
loop_
_entity.id
_entity.type
_entity.pdbx_description
1 polymer ?
#
loop_
_entity_poly.entity_id
_entity_poly.type
_entity_poly.pdbx_seq_one_letter_code
_entity_poly.pdbx_strand_id
1 'polypeptide(L)'
;MSEDLVKFVLPAEFVLSRAAPTPHDLVYGYQRGWLDDEGAVRVAEAALSMGMNLPDAVEELALLLRDDRYRVAELIRAAAEELSASSAALPSENPPRLWLYLALDWVYEHRADFVEPLEVIEMLYADFDYPAEIEGLVRFMPPPPGEPASGSGIEQRWRSYLSRMAEAYSARRSS
;
A
#
# COMPACT_ATOMS: atom_id res chain seq x y z
N MET A 1 7.22 -19.56 -3.33
CA MET A 1 6.17 -18.71 -2.76
C MET A 1 6.64 -18.39 -1.35
N SER A 2 7.30 -17.26 -1.15
CA SER A 2 7.55 -16.80 0.22
C SER A 2 6.20 -16.34 0.76
N GLU A 3 5.77 -16.92 1.87
CA GLU A 3 4.62 -16.42 2.60
C GLU A 3 5.03 -15.13 3.29
N ASP A 4 4.34 -14.01 2.97
CA ASP A 4 4.59 -12.74 3.66
C ASP A 4 4.47 -12.93 5.18
N LEU A 5 5.41 -12.36 5.91
CA LEU A 5 5.52 -12.43 7.37
C LEU A 5 4.41 -11.61 8.05
N VAL A 6 3.99 -10.51 7.42
CA VAL A 6 2.95 -9.63 7.94
C VAL A 6 1.61 -9.91 7.26
N LYS A 7 0.56 -10.08 8.09
CA LYS A 7 -0.81 -10.33 7.64
C LYS A 7 -1.80 -9.44 8.38
N PHE A 8 -2.19 -8.32 7.77
CA PHE A 8 -3.37 -7.56 8.18
C PHE A 8 -4.03 -6.92 6.95
N VAL A 9 -5.34 -6.72 7.03
CA VAL A 9 -6.11 -6.01 6.01
C VAL A 9 -6.19 -4.54 6.40
N LEU A 10 -5.92 -3.65 5.44
CA LEU A 10 -6.07 -2.22 5.62
C LEU A 10 -7.50 -1.81 5.23
N PRO A 11 -8.25 -1.12 6.11
CA PRO A 11 -9.57 -0.62 5.76
C PRO A 11 -9.51 0.33 4.57
N ALA A 12 -10.48 0.25 3.64
CA ALA A 12 -10.47 1.09 2.45
C ALA A 12 -10.49 2.59 2.78
N GLU A 13 -11.21 2.99 3.83
CA GLU A 13 -11.22 4.37 4.32
C GLU A 13 -9.83 4.83 4.80
N PHE A 14 -9.04 3.92 5.36
CA PHE A 14 -7.66 4.22 5.78
C PHE A 14 -6.78 4.47 4.55
N VAL A 15 -6.92 3.63 3.52
CA VAL A 15 -6.19 3.76 2.25
C VAL A 15 -6.58 5.05 1.51
N LEU A 16 -7.88 5.26 1.30
CA LEU A 16 -8.43 6.37 0.50
C LEU A 16 -8.29 7.74 1.18
N SER A 17 -8.13 7.78 2.51
CA SER A 17 -7.83 9.04 3.21
C SER A 17 -6.38 9.49 3.03
N ARG A 18 -5.47 8.60 2.60
CA ARG A 18 -4.02 8.87 2.45
C ARG A 18 -3.55 8.95 1.02
N ALA A 19 -4.15 8.16 0.13
CA ALA A 19 -3.74 8.08 -1.26
C ALA A 19 -4.95 7.97 -2.19
N ALA A 20 -4.70 8.18 -3.48
CA ALA A 20 -5.58 7.76 -4.57
C ALA A 20 -4.90 6.59 -5.28
N PRO A 21 -5.21 5.32 -4.91
CA PRO A 21 -4.61 4.15 -5.54
C PRO A 21 -4.95 4.09 -7.03
N THR A 22 -3.96 3.82 -7.87
CA THR A 22 -4.19 3.53 -9.29
C THR A 22 -4.69 2.09 -9.48
N PRO A 23 -5.13 1.69 -10.68
CA PRO A 23 -5.45 0.29 -10.97
C PRO A 23 -4.31 -0.68 -10.64
N HIS A 24 -3.05 -0.30 -10.88
CA HIS A 24 -1.89 -1.10 -10.51
C HIS A 24 -1.74 -1.25 -8.99
N ASP A 25 -2.00 -0.18 -8.23
CA ASP A 25 -1.99 -0.19 -6.77
C ASP A 25 -3.08 -1.12 -6.21
N LEU A 26 -4.30 -1.02 -6.75
CA LEU A 26 -5.45 -1.87 -6.38
C LEU A 26 -5.13 -3.36 -6.56
N VAL A 27 -4.68 -3.74 -7.75
CA VAL A 27 -4.36 -5.14 -8.07
C VAL A 27 -3.28 -5.67 -7.13
N TYR A 28 -2.21 -4.91 -6.91
CA TYR A 28 -1.12 -5.32 -6.02
C TYR A 28 -1.60 -5.50 -4.59
N GLY A 29 -2.36 -4.54 -4.06
CA GLY A 29 -2.86 -4.57 -2.68
C GLY A 29 -3.73 -5.78 -2.39
N TYR A 30 -4.66 -6.07 -3.30
CA TYR A 30 -5.53 -7.24 -3.19
C TYR A 30 -4.74 -8.55 -3.28
N GLN A 31 -3.84 -8.70 -4.26
CA GLN A 31 -3.04 -9.92 -4.43
C GLN A 31 -2.14 -10.23 -3.24
N ARG A 32 -1.66 -9.20 -2.53
CA ARG A 32 -0.84 -9.34 -1.31
C ARG A 32 -1.68 -9.47 -0.04
N GLY A 33 -3.01 -9.37 -0.13
CA GLY A 33 -3.93 -9.49 1.00
C GLY A 33 -4.03 -8.26 1.89
N TRP A 34 -3.56 -7.09 1.41
CA TRP A 34 -3.73 -5.81 2.08
C TRP A 34 -5.14 -5.23 1.91
N LEU A 35 -5.86 -5.67 0.88
CA LEU A 35 -7.28 -5.40 0.66
C LEU A 35 -8.06 -6.71 0.66
N ASP A 36 -9.23 -6.68 1.28
CA ASP A 36 -10.25 -7.70 1.11
C ASP A 36 -11.20 -7.34 -0.05
N ASP A 37 -12.20 -8.19 -0.29
CA ASP A 37 -13.15 -8.04 -1.39
C ASP A 37 -13.91 -6.71 -1.35
N GLU A 38 -14.39 -6.32 -0.16
CA GLU A 38 -15.11 -5.06 0.00
C GLU A 38 -14.16 -3.87 -0.18
N GLY A 39 -12.95 -3.94 0.36
CA GLY A 39 -11.94 -2.91 0.22
C GLY A 39 -11.51 -2.69 -1.23
N ALA A 40 -11.33 -3.77 -2.00
CA ALA A 40 -11.02 -3.70 -3.42
C ALA A 40 -12.12 -2.98 -4.21
N VAL A 41 -13.39 -3.30 -3.95
CA VAL A 41 -14.51 -2.61 -4.60
C VAL A 41 -14.56 -1.14 -4.22
N ARG A 42 -14.38 -0.80 -2.94
CA ARG A 42 -14.35 0.62 -2.50
C ARG A 42 -13.25 1.42 -3.17
N VAL A 43 -12.07 0.83 -3.35
CA VAL A 43 -10.96 1.49 -4.04
C VAL A 43 -11.28 1.67 -5.53
N ALA A 44 -11.89 0.67 -6.18
CA ALA A 44 -12.33 0.77 -7.56
C ALA A 44 -13.42 1.85 -7.75
N GLU A 45 -14.43 1.89 -6.86
CA GLU A 45 -15.47 2.92 -6.82
C GLU A 45 -14.87 4.34 -6.72
N ALA A 46 -13.87 4.51 -5.86
CA ALA A 46 -13.18 5.78 -5.69
C ALA A 46 -12.41 6.19 -6.95
N ALA A 47 -11.67 5.26 -7.57
CA ALA A 47 -10.93 5.50 -8.79
C ALA A 47 -11.85 5.90 -9.97
N LEU A 48 -13.00 5.22 -10.09
CA LEU A 48 -14.04 5.56 -11.07
C LEU A 48 -14.62 6.96 -10.81
N SER A 49 -14.92 7.28 -9.55
CA SER A 49 -15.47 8.58 -9.16
C SER A 49 -14.50 9.74 -9.41
N MET A 50 -13.18 9.47 -9.36
CA MET A 50 -12.13 10.44 -9.70
C MET A 50 -11.93 10.60 -11.22
N GLY A 51 -12.61 9.80 -12.05
CA GLY A 51 -12.48 9.84 -13.51
C GLY A 51 -11.11 9.34 -13.99
N MET A 52 -10.49 8.42 -13.25
CA MET A 52 -9.25 7.77 -13.69
C MET A 52 -9.50 6.96 -14.96
N ASN A 53 -8.45 6.77 -15.77
CA ASN A 53 -8.50 5.81 -16.87
C ASN A 53 -8.40 4.39 -16.28
N LEU A 54 -9.49 3.63 -16.35
CA LEU A 54 -9.60 2.31 -15.74
C LEU A 54 -9.57 1.21 -16.82
N PRO A 55 -8.96 0.05 -16.52
CA PRO A 55 -9.23 -1.18 -17.26
C PRO A 55 -10.71 -1.56 -17.16
N ASP A 56 -11.24 -2.24 -18.18
CA ASP A 56 -12.65 -2.65 -18.25
C ASP A 56 -13.03 -3.48 -17.01
N ALA A 57 -12.15 -4.40 -16.60
CA ALA A 57 -12.35 -5.21 -15.41
C ALA A 57 -12.40 -4.40 -14.09
N VAL A 58 -11.68 -3.27 -14.00
CA VAL A 58 -11.72 -2.40 -12.82
C VAL A 58 -12.98 -1.54 -12.82
N GLU A 59 -13.45 -1.10 -13.99
CA GLU A 59 -14.76 -0.44 -14.10
C GLU A 59 -15.88 -1.40 -13.68
N GLU A 60 -15.85 -2.65 -14.15
CA GLU A 60 -16.82 -3.66 -13.75
C GLU A 60 -16.76 -3.94 -12.24
N LEU A 61 -15.56 -4.02 -11.67
CA LEU A 61 -15.37 -4.18 -10.23
C LEU A 61 -15.99 -3.03 -9.43
N ALA A 62 -15.84 -1.78 -9.90
CA ALA A 62 -16.43 -0.60 -9.27
C ALA A 62 -17.97 -0.60 -9.31
N LEU A 63 -18.55 -1.24 -10.32
CA LEU A 63 -20.01 -1.32 -10.53
C LEU A 63 -20.63 -2.60 -9.92
N LEU A 64 -19.81 -3.43 -9.29
CA LEU A 64 -20.22 -4.72 -8.76
C LEU A 64 -21.24 -4.58 -7.62
N LEU A 65 -22.35 -5.31 -7.70
CA LEU A 65 -23.35 -5.37 -6.63
C LEU A 65 -22.84 -6.22 -5.45
N ARG A 66 -23.44 -6.04 -4.27
CA ARG A 66 -23.07 -6.79 -3.06
C ARG A 66 -23.21 -8.31 -3.23
N ASP A 67 -24.21 -8.76 -3.98
CA ASP A 67 -24.46 -10.19 -4.18
C ASP A 67 -23.47 -10.86 -5.15
N ASP A 68 -22.70 -10.06 -5.90
CA ASP A 68 -21.75 -10.54 -6.91
C ASP A 68 -20.29 -10.51 -6.43
N ARG A 69 -20.05 -10.27 -5.13
CA ARG A 69 -18.69 -10.12 -4.54
C ARG A 69 -17.79 -11.34 -4.73
N TYR A 70 -18.36 -12.52 -4.99
CA TYR A 70 -17.59 -13.71 -5.36
C TYR A 70 -16.76 -13.55 -6.64
N ARG A 71 -17.07 -12.54 -7.48
CA ARG A 71 -16.35 -12.23 -8.72
C ARG A 71 -15.13 -11.33 -8.52
N VAL A 72 -14.90 -10.77 -7.32
CA VAL A 72 -13.81 -9.80 -7.10
C VAL A 72 -12.45 -10.39 -7.50
N ALA A 73 -12.13 -11.60 -7.05
CA ALA A 73 -10.86 -12.25 -7.39
C ALA A 73 -10.69 -12.46 -8.90
N GLU A 74 -11.77 -12.80 -9.62
CA GLU A 74 -11.77 -12.98 -11.07
C GLU A 74 -11.48 -11.65 -11.78
N LEU A 75 -12.17 -10.59 -11.39
CA LEU A 75 -12.02 -9.26 -11.98
C LEU A 75 -10.65 -8.65 -11.69
N ILE A 76 -10.09 -8.85 -10.49
CA ILE A 76 -8.72 -8.43 -10.18
C ILE A 76 -7.71 -9.15 -11.08
N ARG A 77 -7.92 -10.45 -11.35
CA ARG A 77 -7.05 -11.19 -12.28
C ARG A 77 -7.17 -10.65 -13.71
N ALA A 78 -8.38 -10.39 -14.19
CA ALA A 78 -8.61 -9.81 -15.52
C ALA A 78 -7.96 -8.42 -15.64
N ALA A 79 -8.11 -7.57 -14.61
CA ALA A 79 -7.47 -6.27 -14.54
C ALA A 79 -5.93 -6.38 -14.60
N ALA A 80 -5.33 -7.35 -13.90
CA ALA A 80 -3.90 -7.58 -13.96
C ALA A 80 -3.42 -7.94 -15.39
N GLU A 81 -4.21 -8.73 -16.12
CA GLU A 81 -3.93 -9.12 -17.51
C GLU A 81 -4.04 -7.93 -18.47
N GLU A 82 -5.10 -7.13 -18.36
CA GLU A 82 -5.31 -5.91 -19.15
C GLU A 82 -4.19 -4.88 -18.93
N LEU A 83 -3.83 -4.63 -17.67
CA LEU A 83 -2.76 -3.71 -17.30
C LEU A 83 -1.40 -4.19 -17.80
N SER A 84 -1.15 -5.49 -17.81
CA SER A 84 0.10 -6.06 -18.34
C SER A 84 0.18 -6.00 -19.87
N ALA A 85 -0.96 -6.12 -20.56
CA ALA A 85 -1.04 -6.02 -22.01
C ALA A 85 -0.94 -4.56 -22.50
N SER A 86 -1.33 -3.60 -21.65
CA SER A 86 -1.16 -2.18 -21.92
C SER A 86 0.32 -1.80 -21.82
N SER A 87 0.94 -1.44 -22.95
CA SER A 87 2.32 -0.92 -22.98
C SER A 87 2.46 0.46 -22.34
N ALA A 88 1.40 1.00 -21.73
CA ALA A 88 1.34 2.30 -21.11
C ALA A 88 1.61 2.25 -19.59
N ALA A 89 2.46 1.31 -19.13
CA ALA A 89 2.98 1.33 -17.76
C ALA A 89 3.62 2.71 -17.53
N LEU A 90 2.93 3.56 -16.77
CA LEU A 90 3.45 4.89 -16.47
C LEU A 90 4.68 4.68 -15.56
N PRO A 91 5.85 5.25 -15.90
CA PRO A 91 7.08 5.06 -15.13
C PRO A 91 7.01 5.53 -13.66
N SER A 92 5.89 6.14 -13.24
CA SER A 92 5.63 6.65 -11.89
C SER A 92 4.87 5.67 -10.97
N GLU A 93 4.42 4.52 -11.47
CA GLU A 93 3.69 3.54 -10.68
C GLU A 93 4.66 2.58 -9.99
N ASN A 94 4.69 2.67 -8.65
CA ASN A 94 5.42 1.73 -7.81
C ASN A 94 4.45 1.25 -6.70
N PRO A 95 3.58 0.28 -7.03
CA PRO A 95 2.62 -0.27 -6.06
C PRO A 95 3.27 -0.77 -4.76
N PRO A 96 4.39 -1.51 -4.78
CA PRO A 96 5.07 -1.89 -3.54
C PRO A 96 5.35 -0.70 -2.61
N ARG A 97 5.80 0.43 -3.17
CA ARG A 97 6.12 1.62 -2.36
C ARG A 97 4.88 2.24 -1.70
N LEU A 98 3.72 2.24 -2.36
CA LEU A 98 2.48 2.74 -1.76
C LEU A 98 2.08 1.85 -0.58
N TRP A 99 2.04 0.55 -0.80
CA TRP A 99 1.59 -0.40 0.22
C TRP A 99 2.54 -0.48 1.40
N LEU A 100 3.85 -0.33 1.17
CA LEU A 100 4.82 -0.19 2.26
C LEU A 100 4.53 1.06 3.11
N TYR A 101 4.30 2.21 2.46
CA TYR A 101 3.94 3.43 3.17
C TYR A 101 2.67 3.24 4.00
N LEU A 102 1.60 2.73 3.39
CA LEU A 102 0.31 2.54 4.08
C LEU A 102 0.43 1.55 5.25
N ALA A 103 1.18 0.45 5.08
CA ALA A 103 1.44 -0.50 6.15
C ALA A 103 2.23 0.15 7.30
N LEU A 104 3.28 0.91 7.00
CA LEU A 104 4.06 1.62 8.02
C LEU A 104 3.24 2.71 8.72
N ASP A 105 2.35 3.39 8.03
CA ASP A 105 1.46 4.39 8.62
C ASP A 105 0.43 3.72 9.54
N TRP A 106 -0.12 2.57 9.11
CA TRP A 106 -1.06 1.78 9.91
C TRP A 106 -0.41 1.30 11.20
N VAL A 107 0.79 0.72 11.11
CA VAL A 107 1.54 0.26 12.28
C VAL A 107 1.90 1.44 13.17
N TYR A 108 2.16 2.63 12.61
CA TYR A 108 2.46 3.81 13.41
C TYR A 108 1.24 4.26 14.23
N GLU A 109 0.07 4.37 13.61
CA GLU A 109 -1.17 4.78 14.31
C GLU A 109 -1.60 3.78 15.38
N HIS A 110 -1.45 2.49 15.10
CA HIS A 110 -1.85 1.40 15.98
C HIS A 110 -0.69 0.82 16.78
N ARG A 111 0.45 1.53 16.87
CA ARG A 111 1.67 1.03 17.55
C ARG A 111 1.45 0.65 19.01
N ALA A 112 0.42 1.18 19.66
CA ALA A 112 0.05 0.81 21.03
C ALA A 112 -0.60 -0.59 21.11
N ASP A 113 -1.14 -1.09 19.99
CA ASP A 113 -1.83 -2.38 19.90
C ASP A 113 -0.87 -3.52 19.52
N PHE A 114 0.32 -3.18 19.01
CA PHE A 114 1.38 -4.16 18.70
C PHE A 114 2.31 -4.35 19.90
N VAL A 115 2.63 -5.61 20.21
CA VAL A 115 3.58 -5.96 21.28
C VAL A 115 4.96 -5.37 20.98
N GLU A 116 5.43 -5.54 19.74
CA GLU A 116 6.73 -5.02 19.27
C GLU A 116 6.55 -4.36 17.89
N PRO A 117 6.17 -3.07 17.81
CA PRO A 117 5.93 -2.38 16.54
C PRO A 117 7.16 -2.36 15.62
N LEU A 118 8.36 -2.30 16.20
CA LEU A 118 9.61 -2.30 15.43
C LEU A 118 9.91 -3.66 14.81
N GLU A 119 9.46 -4.76 15.40
CA GLU A 119 9.54 -6.09 14.77
C GLU A 119 8.62 -6.17 13.56
N VAL A 120 7.44 -5.53 13.60
CA VAL A 120 6.56 -5.43 12.43
C VAL A 120 7.22 -4.66 11.29
N ILE A 121 7.95 -3.58 11.59
CA ILE A 121 8.74 -2.86 10.57
C ILE A 121 9.81 -3.77 9.95
N GLU A 122 10.48 -4.58 10.77
CA GLU A 122 11.51 -5.53 10.30
C GLU A 122 10.92 -6.60 9.38
N MET A 123 9.73 -7.11 9.71
CA MET A 123 8.99 -8.03 8.85
C MET A 123 8.55 -7.37 7.53
N LEU A 124 8.02 -6.15 7.58
CA LEU A 124 7.69 -5.37 6.37
C LEU A 124 8.94 -5.10 5.52
N TYR A 125 10.09 -4.81 6.14
CA TYR A 125 11.34 -4.62 5.42
C TYR A 125 11.73 -5.87 4.63
N ALA A 126 11.56 -7.07 5.20
CA ALA A 126 11.80 -8.32 4.48
C ALA A 126 10.73 -8.61 3.40
N ASP A 127 9.44 -8.42 3.71
CA ASP A 127 8.32 -8.71 2.80
C ASP A 127 8.32 -7.86 1.53
N PHE A 128 8.91 -6.66 1.60
CA PHE A 128 9.06 -5.71 0.50
C PHE A 128 10.46 -5.74 -0.16
N ASP A 129 11.25 -6.80 0.08
CA ASP A 129 12.57 -7.05 -0.53
C ASP A 129 13.64 -6.00 -0.14
N TYR A 130 13.71 -5.72 1.16
CA TYR A 130 14.75 -4.90 1.80
C TYR A 130 14.90 -3.48 1.20
N PRO A 131 13.82 -2.68 1.12
CA PRO A 131 13.87 -1.36 0.50
C PRO A 131 14.76 -0.39 1.27
N ALA A 132 15.81 0.11 0.61
CA ALA A 132 16.79 1.06 1.17
C ALA A 132 16.15 2.30 1.84
N GLU A 133 14.96 2.69 1.39
CA GLU A 133 14.22 3.85 1.89
C GLU A 133 13.88 3.80 3.39
N ILE A 134 13.77 2.59 3.96
CA ILE A 134 13.38 2.37 5.35
C ILE A 134 14.45 1.63 6.16
N GLU A 135 15.65 1.45 5.62
CA GLU A 135 16.78 0.80 6.34
C GLU A 135 17.02 1.45 7.71
N GLY A 136 16.93 2.78 7.79
CA GLY A 136 17.10 3.51 9.05
C GLY A 136 16.01 3.24 10.11
N LEU A 137 14.95 2.52 9.76
CA LEU A 137 13.88 2.12 10.68
C LEU A 137 14.12 0.73 11.29
N VAL A 138 15.05 -0.05 10.74
CA VAL A 138 15.39 -1.41 11.17
C VAL A 138 16.42 -1.37 12.30
N ARG A 139 16.16 -2.03 13.44
CA ARG A 139 17.00 -1.90 14.65
C ARG A 139 18.43 -2.38 14.47
N PHE A 140 18.65 -3.37 13.61
CA PHE A 140 19.96 -3.96 13.36
C PHE A 140 20.78 -3.24 12.27
N MET A 141 20.19 -2.29 11.55
CA MET A 141 20.90 -1.50 10.55
C MET A 141 21.59 -0.31 11.23
N PRO A 142 22.83 0.03 10.82
CA PRO A 142 23.49 1.21 11.34
C PRO A 142 22.66 2.46 11.01
N PRO A 143 22.58 3.45 11.92
CA PRO A 143 21.91 4.70 11.59
C PRO A 143 22.62 5.39 10.43
N PRO A 144 21.91 6.24 9.66
CA PRO A 144 22.54 7.11 8.68
C PRO A 144 23.71 7.90 9.30
N PRO A 145 24.77 8.22 8.53
CA PRO A 145 25.91 8.96 9.04
C PRO A 145 25.49 10.27 9.73
N GLY A 146 25.85 10.42 11.01
CA GLY A 146 25.56 11.63 11.79
C GLY A 146 24.27 11.58 12.64
N GLU A 147 23.53 10.48 12.61
CA GLU A 147 22.32 10.31 13.43
C GLU A 147 22.51 9.36 14.63
N PRO A 148 21.85 9.62 15.77
CA PRO A 148 21.89 8.72 16.92
C PRO A 148 21.14 7.39 16.62
N ALA A 149 21.74 6.28 17.05
CA ALA A 149 21.18 4.93 17.01
C ALA A 149 20.11 4.66 18.08
N SER A 150 19.74 5.65 18.90
CA SER A 150 18.77 5.46 19.99
C SER A 150 17.37 5.19 19.46
N GLY A 151 16.52 4.50 20.24
CA GLY A 151 15.12 4.24 19.88
C GLY A 151 14.31 5.53 19.57
N SER A 152 14.65 6.64 20.23
CA SER A 152 14.10 7.97 19.92
C SER A 152 14.45 8.47 18.51
N GLY A 153 15.59 8.05 17.96
CA GLY A 153 16.02 8.36 16.59
C GLY A 153 15.24 7.57 15.54
N ILE A 154 14.96 6.29 15.80
CA ILE A 154 14.13 5.44 14.91
C ILE A 154 12.73 6.04 14.78
N GLU A 155 12.10 6.42 15.89
CA GLU A 155 10.76 7.00 15.85
C GLU A 155 10.71 8.34 15.09
N GLN A 156 11.75 9.18 15.25
CA GLN A 156 11.85 10.42 14.48
C GLN A 156 12.00 10.16 12.98
N ARG A 157 12.85 9.21 12.59
CA ARG A 157 13.00 8.81 11.19
C ARG A 157 11.71 8.23 10.62
N TRP A 158 10.98 7.45 11.40
CA TRP A 158 9.70 6.89 10.99
C TRP A 158 8.69 8.00 10.70
N ARG A 159 8.52 8.96 11.62
CA ARG A 159 7.65 10.13 11.38
C ARG A 159 8.07 10.92 10.15
N SER A 160 9.37 11.17 9.98
CA SER A 160 9.89 11.90 8.81
C SER A 160 9.59 11.16 7.50
N TYR A 161 9.73 9.82 7.48
CA TYR A 161 9.36 9.00 6.34
C TYR A 161 7.86 9.12 6.04
N LEU A 162 7.00 8.95 7.04
CA LEU A 162 5.54 9.05 6.86
C LEU A 162 5.11 10.43 6.35
N SER A 163 5.66 11.51 6.90
CA SER A 163 5.37 12.88 6.44
C SER A 163 5.73 13.07 4.98
N ARG A 164 6.92 12.63 4.56
CA ARG A 164 7.39 12.73 3.18
C ARG A 164 6.52 11.93 2.22
N MET A 165 6.10 10.72 2.60
CA MET A 165 5.25 9.88 1.76
C MET A 165 3.81 10.41 1.70
N ALA A 166 3.28 10.93 2.80
CA ALA A 166 1.96 11.58 2.83
C ALA A 166 1.90 12.80 1.91
N GLU A 167 2.95 13.64 1.88
CA GLU A 167 3.06 14.75 0.92
C GLU A 167 3.08 14.24 -0.53
N ALA A 168 3.85 13.20 -0.82
CA ALA A 168 3.95 12.63 -2.17
C ALA A 168 2.63 12.02 -2.68
N TYR A 169 1.89 11.31 -1.82
CA TYR A 169 0.63 10.65 -2.20
C TYR A 169 -0.59 11.56 -2.11
N SER A 170 -0.57 12.59 -1.26
CA SER A 170 -1.62 13.63 -1.26
C SER A 170 -1.58 14.49 -2.53
N ALA A 171 -0.40 14.75 -3.07
CA ALA A 171 -0.26 15.45 -4.36
C ALA A 171 -0.95 14.70 -5.51
N ARG A 172 -0.93 13.36 -5.50
CA ARG A 172 -1.65 12.53 -6.50
C ARG A 172 -3.16 12.68 -6.44
N ARG A 173 -3.73 13.07 -5.30
CA ARG A 173 -5.18 13.29 -5.13
C ARG A 173 -5.66 14.63 -5.69
N SER A 174 -4.75 15.57 -5.93
CA SER A 174 -5.07 16.95 -6.32
C SER A 174 -4.71 17.28 -7.77
N SER A 175 -4.17 16.30 -8.51
CA SER A 175 -3.74 16.43 -9.91
C SER A 175 -4.74 15.80 -10.85
#